data_AF-A0AAD9UDQ9-F1
#
_entry.id   AF-A0AAD9UDQ9-F1
#
_cell.length_a   1.000
_cell.length_b   1.000
_cell.length_c   1.000
_cell.angle_alpha   90.00
_cell.angle_beta   90.00
_cell.angle_gamma   90.00
#
_symmetry.space_group_name_H-M   'P 1'
#
loop_
_entity.id
_entity.type
_entity.pdbx_description
1 polymer ?
#
loop_
_entity_poly.entity_id
_entity_poly.type
_entity_poly.pdbx_seq_one_letter_code
_entity_poly.pdbx_strand_id
1 'polypeptide(L)'
;MYVCMYVCMYICMYVCMYVCICMYVCMYVYVCMYVCMYVCMYVCMYVCMYVCMYVCMYVCMYVVRYVCMYVCMYVCMYVCMYVCMYVCMYVCMYVCMYVCMYVCMYVYVCMYVVCMYVCMYVCMYVCMYVCMYVCMYVCMYVCMYVLYVCMYVCMYV
;
A
#
# COMPACT_ATOMS: atom_id res chain seq x y z
N MET A 1 -18.19 63.27 91.66
CA MET A 1 -17.65 63.69 90.34
C MET A 1 -16.61 62.71 89.80
N TYR A 2 -15.55 62.37 90.55
CA TYR A 2 -14.52 61.41 90.12
C TYR A 2 -15.06 60.01 89.79
N VAL A 3 -15.97 59.46 90.62
CA VAL A 3 -16.54 58.11 90.39
C VAL A 3 -17.38 58.07 89.10
N CYS A 4 -18.21 59.09 88.83
CA CYS A 4 -19.00 59.14 87.59
C CYS A 4 -18.13 59.27 86.34
N MET A 5 -17.06 60.07 86.38
CA MET A 5 -16.11 60.19 85.28
C MET A 5 -15.39 58.87 85.00
N TYR A 6 -14.99 58.16 86.06
CA TYR A 6 -14.30 56.86 85.92
C TYR A 6 -15.23 55.79 85.33
N VAL A 7 -16.48 55.73 85.79
CA VAL A 7 -17.48 54.78 85.29
C VAL A 7 -17.85 55.08 83.83
N CYS A 8 -18.07 56.35 83.47
CA CYS A 8 -18.33 56.73 82.07
C CYS A 8 -17.17 56.38 81.14
N MET A 9 -15.92 56.68 81.54
CA MET A 9 -14.75 56.35 80.75
C MET A 9 -14.59 54.83 80.59
N TYR A 10 -14.82 54.06 81.65
CA TYR A 10 -14.72 52.61 81.60
C TYR A 10 -15.80 51.99 80.70
N ILE A 11 -17.05 52.44 80.81
CA ILE A 11 -18.15 51.95 79.96
C ILE A 11 -17.92 52.33 78.50
N CYS A 12 -17.55 53.58 78.21
CA CYS A 12 -17.25 54.00 76.83
C CYS A 12 -16.11 53.18 76.23
N MET A 13 -15.02 52.98 76.97
CA MET A 13 -13.89 52.17 76.51
C MET A 13 -14.31 50.71 76.28
N TYR A 14 -15.06 50.11 77.20
CA TYR A 14 -15.49 48.72 77.08
C TYR A 14 -16.46 48.52 75.90
N VAL A 15 -17.43 49.42 75.72
CA VAL A 15 -18.39 49.36 74.62
C VAL A 15 -17.71 49.61 73.28
N CYS A 16 -16.84 50.62 73.17
CA CYS A 16 -16.08 50.86 71.95
C CYS A 16 -15.20 49.66 71.59
N MET A 17 -14.48 49.09 72.55
CA MET A 17 -13.63 47.92 72.30
C MET A 17 -14.48 46.71 71.87
N TYR A 18 -15.60 46.44 72.55
CA TYR A 18 -16.45 45.30 72.21
C TYR A 18 -17.08 45.45 70.82
N VAL A 19 -17.59 46.63 70.48
CA VAL A 19 -18.17 46.90 69.16
C VAL A 19 -17.11 46.81 68.06
N CYS A 20 -15.92 47.39 68.27
CA CYS A 20 -14.82 47.31 67.31
C CYS A 20 -14.38 45.86 67.07
N ILE A 21 -14.25 45.05 68.12
CA ILE A 21 -13.86 43.65 68.02
C ILE A 21 -14.97 42.84 67.33
N CYS A 22 -16.23 43.02 67.71
CA CYS A 22 -17.35 42.33 67.06
C CYS A 22 -17.45 42.67 65.57
N MET A 23 -17.33 43.95 65.19
CA MET A 23 -17.37 44.35 63.78
C MET A 23 -16.17 43.80 63.01
N TYR A 24 -14.97 43.84 63.58
CA TYR A 24 -13.78 43.30 62.94
C TYR A 24 -13.89 41.79 62.72
N VAL A 25 -14.32 41.04 63.74
CA VAL A 25 -14.49 39.58 63.65
C VAL A 25 -15.60 39.23 62.65
N CYS A 26 -16.76 39.91 62.70
CA CYS A 26 -17.84 39.64 61.75
C CYS A 26 -17.43 39.94 60.31
N MET A 27 -16.77 41.06 60.07
CA MET A 27 -16.27 41.44 58.73
C MET A 27 -15.21 40.45 58.25
N TYR A 28 -14.25 40.09 59.09
CA TYR A 28 -13.19 39.15 58.74
C TYR A 28 -13.76 37.76 58.44
N VAL A 29 -14.64 37.25 59.30
CA VAL A 29 -15.26 35.93 59.09
C VAL A 29 -16.12 35.92 57.83
N TYR A 30 -16.94 36.95 57.60
CA TYR A 30 -17.78 37.01 56.41
C TYR A 30 -16.95 37.10 55.13
N VAL A 31 -15.95 37.98 55.09
CA VAL A 31 -15.09 38.16 53.91
C VAL A 31 -14.22 36.92 53.68
N CYS A 32 -13.55 36.39 54.70
CA CYS A 32 -12.72 35.20 54.54
C CYS A 32 -13.55 33.98 54.14
N MET A 33 -14.69 33.72 54.80
CA MET A 33 -15.54 32.58 54.45
C MET A 33 -16.14 32.73 53.06
N TYR A 34 -16.67 33.91 52.72
CA TYR A 34 -17.28 34.12 51.41
C TYR A 34 -16.25 34.06 50.29
N VAL A 35 -15.10 34.72 50.45
CA VAL A 35 -14.04 34.72 49.44
C VAL A 35 -13.41 33.34 49.31
N CYS A 36 -13.07 32.66 50.41
CA CYS A 36 -12.52 31.31 50.33
C CYS A 36 -13.53 30.34 49.71
N MET A 37 -14.79 30.33 50.17
CA MET A 37 -15.78 29.40 49.64
C MET A 37 -16.10 29.69 48.18
N TYR A 38 -16.31 30.96 47.81
CA TYR A 38 -16.66 31.32 46.45
C TYR A 38 -15.48 31.11 45.50
N VAL A 39 -14.27 31.55 45.86
CA VAL A 39 -13.09 31.39 45.01
C VAL A 39 -12.69 29.93 44.91
N CYS A 40 -12.64 29.18 46.02
CA CYS A 40 -12.31 27.76 45.95
C CYS A 40 -13.36 26.98 45.16
N MET A 41 -14.65 27.16 45.45
CA MET A 41 -15.69 26.40 44.74
C MET A 41 -15.77 26.80 43.27
N TYR A 42 -15.78 28.10 42.95
CA TYR A 42 -15.92 28.54 41.58
C TYR A 42 -14.67 28.24 40.75
N VAL A 43 -13.47 28.54 41.26
CA VAL A 43 -12.23 28.29 40.52
C VAL A 43 -11.97 26.79 40.41
N CYS A 44 -12.10 26.01 41.48
CA CYS A 44 -11.88 24.56 41.38
C CYS A 44 -12.93 23.91 40.50
N MET A 45 -14.23 24.19 40.67
CA MET A 45 -15.26 23.54 39.86
C MET A 45 -15.19 23.99 38.40
N TYR A 46 -15.05 25.29 38.14
CA TYR A 46 -15.02 25.79 36.77
C TYR A 46 -13.74 25.38 36.05
N VAL A 47 -12.57 25.55 36.66
CA VAL A 47 -11.29 25.19 36.02
C VAL A 47 -11.18 23.68 35.88
N CYS A 48 -11.49 22.89 36.91
CA CYS A 48 -11.41 21.44 36.77
C CYS A 48 -12.43 20.92 35.77
N MET A 49 -13.71 21.34 35.84
CA MET A 49 -14.71 20.83 34.90
C MET A 49 -14.45 21.31 33.48
N TYR A 50 -14.14 22.59 33.27
CA TYR A 50 -13.94 23.12 31.93
C TYR A 50 -12.64 22.61 31.32
N VAL A 51 -11.52 22.66 32.05
CA VAL A 51 -10.24 22.19 31.52
C VAL A 51 -10.25 20.69 31.36
N CYS A 52 -10.72 19.90 32.34
CA CYS A 52 -10.77 18.45 32.16
C CYS A 52 -11.74 18.05 31.05
N MET A 53 -12.97 18.59 31.01
CA MET A 53 -13.92 18.20 29.96
C MET A 53 -13.47 18.67 28.58
N TYR A 54 -13.00 19.91 28.44
CA TYR A 54 -12.59 20.43 27.14
C TYR A 54 -11.31 19.77 26.65
N VAL A 55 -10.28 19.66 27.50
CA VAL A 55 -9.02 19.02 27.11
C VAL A 55 -9.22 17.53 26.87
N CYS A 56 -9.92 16.79 27.75
CA CYS A 56 -10.17 15.37 27.52
C CYS A 56 -11.03 15.16 26.27
N MET A 57 -12.15 15.88 26.10
CA MET A 57 -12.98 15.69 24.91
C MET A 57 -12.26 16.11 23.64
N TYR A 58 -11.59 17.25 23.62
CA TYR A 58 -10.93 17.75 22.42
C TYR A 58 -9.72 16.89 22.06
N VAL A 59 -8.85 16.59 23.03
CA VAL A 59 -7.66 15.75 22.78
C VAL A 59 -8.08 14.33 22.46
N CYS A 60 -8.97 13.70 23.23
CA CYS A 60 -9.39 12.32 22.91
C CYS A 60 -10.11 12.26 21.57
N MET A 61 -11.09 13.14 21.29
CA MET A 61 -11.83 13.06 20.04
C MET A 61 -10.96 13.44 18.84
N TYR A 62 -10.15 14.49 18.94
CA TYR A 62 -9.34 14.95 17.82
C TYR A 62 -8.16 14.02 17.56
N VAL A 63 -7.41 13.64 18.60
CA VAL A 63 -6.25 12.75 18.43
C VAL A 63 -6.72 11.37 17.99
N VAL A 64 -7.72 10.77 18.64
CA VAL A 64 -8.18 9.43 18.24
C VAL A 64 -8.77 9.48 16.84
N ARG A 65 -9.67 10.42 16.53
CA ARG A 65 -10.29 10.46 15.21
C ARG A 65 -9.27 10.77 14.13
N TYR A 66 -8.40 11.76 14.33
CA TYR A 66 -7.45 12.18 13.30
C TYR A 66 -6.34 11.14 13.12
N VAL A 67 -5.75 10.63 14.21
CA VAL A 67 -4.70 9.61 14.11
C VAL A 67 -5.28 8.30 13.58
N CYS A 68 -6.42 7.82 14.08
CA CYS A 68 -7.00 6.58 13.55
C CYS A 68 -7.42 6.74 12.09
N MET A 69 -8.10 7.83 11.71
CA MET A 69 -8.51 8.02 10.32
C MET A 69 -7.31 8.21 9.39
N TYR A 70 -6.33 9.01 9.79
CA TYR A 70 -5.14 9.27 8.99
C TYR A 70 -4.29 8.01 8.85
N VAL A 71 -4.01 7.30 9.94
CA VAL A 71 -3.23 6.06 9.90
C VAL A 71 -3.99 4.99 9.12
N CYS A 72 -5.29 4.78 9.38
CA CYS A 72 -6.06 3.78 8.62
C CYS A 72 -6.12 4.16 7.13
N MET A 73 -6.43 5.39 6.77
CA MET A 73 -6.52 5.80 5.37
C MET A 73 -5.15 5.73 4.69
N TYR A 74 -4.10 6.25 5.32
CA TYR A 74 -2.78 6.29 4.72
C TYR A 74 -2.18 4.89 4.60
N VAL A 75 -2.24 4.08 5.66
CA VAL A 75 -1.72 2.71 5.64
C VAL A 75 -2.55 1.85 4.70
N CYS A 76 -3.88 1.87 4.77
CA CYS A 76 -4.70 1.07 3.86
C CYS A 76 -4.51 1.51 2.41
N MET A 77 -4.55 2.82 2.10
CA MET A 77 -4.38 3.28 0.72
C MET A 77 -2.97 3.00 0.21
N TYR A 78 -1.94 3.28 1.00
CA TYR A 78 -0.56 3.08 0.57
C TYR A 78 -0.25 1.60 0.41
N VAL A 79 -0.59 0.76 1.40
CA VAL A 79 -0.34 -0.69 1.32
C VAL A 79 -1.18 -1.31 0.20
N CYS A 80 -2.47 -1.03 0.13
CA CYS A 80 -3.31 -1.60 -0.93
C CYS A 80 -2.86 -1.11 -2.31
N MET A 81 -2.63 0.18 -2.52
CA MET A 81 -2.21 0.69 -3.82
C MET A 81 -0.82 0.19 -4.20
N TYR A 82 0.15 0.26 -3.28
CA TYR A 82 1.52 -0.13 -3.58
C TYR A 82 1.63 -1.64 -3.79
N VAL A 83 1.06 -2.45 -2.89
CA VAL A 83 1.10 -3.91 -3.03
C VAL A 83 0.30 -4.35 -4.25
N CYS A 84 -0.95 -3.87 -4.44
CA CYS A 84 -1.72 -4.28 -5.61
C CYS A 84 -1.06 -3.80 -6.92
N MET A 85 -0.63 -2.54 -7.02
CA MET A 85 0.00 -2.06 -8.25
C MET A 85 1.33 -2.75 -8.51
N TYR A 86 2.19 -2.89 -7.50
CA TYR A 86 3.50 -3.49 -7.69
C TYR A 86 3.38 -4.98 -7.99
N VAL A 87 2.58 -5.72 -7.23
CA VAL A 87 2.39 -7.16 -7.47
C VAL A 87 1.68 -7.39 -8.79
N CYS A 88 0.58 -6.68 -9.10
CA CYS A 88 -0.11 -6.88 -10.37
C CYS A 88 0.77 -6.47 -11.55
N MET A 89 1.44 -5.32 -11.51
CA MET A 89 2.29 -4.89 -12.63
C MET A 89 3.49 -5.81 -12.79
N TYR A 90 4.18 -6.15 -11.71
CA TYR A 90 5.39 -6.97 -11.80
C TYR A 90 5.06 -8.40 -12.20
N VAL A 91 4.05 -9.02 -11.59
CA VAL A 91 3.63 -10.39 -11.93
C VAL A 91 3.06 -10.43 -13.33
N CYS A 92 2.14 -9.54 -13.71
CA CYS A 92 1.57 -9.54 -15.06
C CYS A 92 2.65 -9.26 -16.11
N MET A 93 3.49 -8.24 -15.94
CA MET A 93 4.52 -7.92 -16.94
C MET A 93 5.56 -9.04 -17.03
N TYR A 94 6.05 -9.54 -15.89
CA TYR A 94 7.08 -10.57 -15.89
C TYR A 94 6.55 -11.88 -16.46
N VAL A 95 5.40 -12.36 -15.99
CA VAL A 95 4.81 -13.61 -16.46
C VAL A 95 4.42 -13.49 -17.93
N CYS A 96 3.73 -12.42 -18.34
CA CYS A 96 3.36 -12.24 -19.75
C CYS A 96 4.60 -12.18 -20.65
N MET A 97 5.62 -11.39 -20.29
CA MET A 97 6.84 -11.30 -21.09
C MET A 97 7.59 -12.63 -21.15
N TYR A 98 7.77 -13.31 -20.02
CA TYR A 98 8.50 -14.58 -20.00
C TYR A 98 7.77 -15.65 -20.79
N VAL A 99 6.46 -15.81 -20.57
CA VAL A 99 5.64 -16.81 -21.25
C VAL A 99 5.60 -16.51 -22.75
N CYS A 100 5.34 -15.26 -23.14
CA CYS A 100 5.35 -14.88 -24.56
C CYS A 100 6.70 -15.15 -25.22
N MET A 101 7.81 -14.76 -24.59
CA MET A 101 9.15 -14.99 -25.14
C MET A 101 9.47 -16.48 -25.25
N TYR A 102 9.16 -17.28 -24.24
CA TYR A 102 9.37 -18.73 -24.27
C TYR A 102 8.56 -19.39 -25.37
N VAL A 103 7.26 -19.07 -25.46
CA VAL A 103 6.38 -19.64 -26.49
C VAL A 103 6.85 -19.24 -27.88
N CYS A 104 7.19 -17.97 -28.12
CA CYS A 104 7.71 -17.50 -29.40
C CYS A 104 9.01 -18.21 -29.80
N MET A 105 9.95 -18.35 -28.87
CA MET A 105 11.21 -19.06 -29.13
C MET A 105 10.97 -20.54 -29.46
N TYR A 106 10.09 -21.21 -28.71
CA TYR A 106 9.79 -22.62 -28.92
C TYR A 106 9.13 -22.84 -30.29
N VAL A 107 8.17 -21.99 -30.65
CA VAL A 107 7.51 -22.03 -31.97
C VAL A 107 8.52 -21.80 -33.09
N TYR A 108 9.41 -20.80 -32.94
CA TYR A 108 10.44 -20.53 -33.94
C TYR A 108 11.38 -21.73 -34.15
N VAL A 109 11.86 -22.34 -33.06
CA VAL A 109 12.73 -23.51 -33.12
C VAL A 109 12.00 -24.70 -33.77
N CYS A 110 10.75 -24.96 -33.37
CA CYS A 110 9.94 -26.01 -33.98
C CYS A 110 9.78 -25.79 -35.49
N MET A 111 9.42 -24.57 -35.91
CA MET A 111 9.27 -24.23 -37.32
C MET A 111 10.58 -24.40 -38.11
N TYR A 112 11.71 -23.98 -37.52
CA TYR A 112 13.02 -24.17 -38.13
C TYR A 112 13.36 -25.66 -38.32
N VAL A 113 13.15 -26.48 -37.29
CA VAL A 113 13.40 -27.94 -37.36
C VAL A 113 12.51 -28.60 -38.40
N VAL A 114 11.23 -28.25 -38.44
CA VAL A 114 10.29 -28.77 -39.46
C VAL A 114 10.74 -28.38 -40.86
N CYS A 115 11.11 -27.11 -41.09
CA CYS A 115 11.65 -26.67 -42.38
C CYS A 115 12.89 -27.46 -42.77
N MET A 116 13.85 -27.63 -41.86
CA MET A 116 15.07 -28.39 -42.12
C MET A 116 14.76 -29.85 -42.47
N TYR A 117 13.85 -30.49 -41.73
CA TYR A 117 13.44 -31.87 -42.00
C TYR A 117 12.76 -32.00 -43.37
N VAL A 118 11.84 -31.09 -43.71
CA VAL A 118 11.16 -31.07 -45.01
C VAL A 118 12.17 -30.83 -46.13
N CYS A 119 13.06 -29.86 -46.01
CA CYS A 119 14.11 -29.59 -46.99
C CYS A 119 15.01 -30.81 -47.20
N MET A 120 15.49 -31.44 -46.12
CA MET A 120 16.32 -32.65 -46.19
C MET A 120 15.57 -33.80 -46.86
N TYR A 121 14.31 -34.04 -46.48
CA TYR A 121 13.50 -35.11 -47.06
C TYR A 121 13.25 -34.87 -48.55
N VAL A 122 12.87 -33.65 -48.94
CA VAL A 122 12.65 -33.28 -50.33
C VAL A 122 13.95 -33.40 -51.13
N CYS A 123 15.07 -32.86 -50.64
CA CYS A 123 16.37 -32.96 -51.31
C CYS A 123 16.79 -34.43 -51.47
N MET A 124 16.70 -35.25 -50.43
CA MET A 124 17.05 -36.66 -50.50
C MET A 124 16.14 -37.42 -51.46
N TYR A 125 14.83 -37.20 -51.37
CA TYR A 125 13.87 -37.88 -52.23
C TYR A 125 14.06 -37.47 -53.69
N VAL A 126 14.16 -36.17 -53.98
CA VAL A 126 14.40 -35.67 -55.34
C VAL A 126 15.74 -36.16 -55.88
N CYS A 127 16.84 -36.04 -55.13
CA CYS A 127 18.14 -36.52 -55.58
C CYS A 127 18.13 -38.04 -55.82
N MET A 128 17.63 -38.83 -54.88
CA MET A 128 17.60 -40.30 -55.02
C MET A 128 16.67 -40.72 -56.15
N TYR A 129 15.45 -40.19 -56.20
CA TYR A 129 14.47 -40.59 -57.21
C TYR A 129 14.91 -40.12 -58.59
N VAL A 130 15.28 -38.86 -58.76
CA VAL A 130 15.70 -38.32 -60.07
C VAL A 130 17.00 -38.96 -60.51
N CYS A 131 18.04 -39.02 -59.68
CA CYS A 131 19.31 -39.64 -60.10
C CYS A 131 19.11 -41.13 -60.38
N MET A 132 18.46 -41.89 -59.50
CA MET A 132 18.32 -43.33 -59.71
C MET A 132 17.36 -43.65 -60.86
N TYR A 133 16.16 -43.06 -60.91
CA TYR A 133 15.23 -43.35 -62.01
C TYR A 133 15.77 -42.86 -63.33
N VAL A 134 16.27 -41.63 -63.42
CA VAL A 134 16.73 -41.09 -64.71
C VAL A 134 17.98 -41.83 -65.16
N CYS A 135 18.97 -42.08 -64.30
CA CYS A 135 20.14 -42.86 -64.71
C CYS A 135 19.75 -44.28 -65.11
N MET A 136 18.91 -44.98 -64.34
CA MET A 136 18.50 -46.34 -64.67
C MET A 136 17.68 -46.40 -65.95
N TYR A 137 16.69 -45.52 -66.14
CA TYR A 137 15.88 -45.48 -67.35
C TYR A 137 16.72 -45.15 -68.57
N VAL A 138 17.57 -44.14 -68.47
CA VAL A 138 18.43 -43.73 -69.60
C VAL A 138 19.42 -44.82 -69.92
N CYS A 139 20.09 -45.44 -68.93
CA CYS A 139 21.00 -46.56 -69.16
C CYS A 139 20.28 -47.74 -69.82
N MET A 140 19.10 -48.13 -69.32
CA MET A 140 18.32 -49.23 -69.90
C MET A 140 17.89 -48.94 -71.34
N TYR A 141 17.38 -47.72 -71.62
CA TYR A 141 16.99 -47.33 -72.98
C TYR A 141 18.17 -47.31 -73.93
N VAL A 142 19.31 -46.76 -73.51
CA VAL A 142 20.52 -46.72 -74.32
C VAL A 142 21.03 -48.14 -74.59
N CYS A 143 21.08 -49.02 -73.58
CA CYS A 143 21.49 -50.41 -73.76
C CYS A 143 20.57 -51.17 -74.73
N MET A 144 19.26 -51.01 -74.60
CA MET A 144 18.28 -51.64 -75.50
C MET A 144 18.43 -51.13 -76.93
N TYR A 145 18.65 -49.82 -77.11
CA TYR A 145 18.86 -49.23 -78.43
C TYR A 145 20.17 -49.72 -79.06
N VAL A 146 21.25 -49.79 -78.30
CA VAL A 146 22.54 -50.32 -78.78
C VAL A 146 22.39 -51.79 -79.20
N LEU A 147 21.73 -52.64 -78.40
CA LEU A 147 21.46 -54.03 -78.76
C LEU A 147 20.63 -54.14 -80.05
N TYR A 148 19.59 -53.31 -80.18
CA TYR A 148 18.77 -53.27 -81.39
C TYR A 148 19.59 -52.90 -82.63
N VAL A 149 20.44 -51.87 -82.53
CA VAL A 149 21.34 -51.46 -83.61
C VAL A 149 22.36 -52.55 -83.94
N CYS A 150 22.96 -53.20 -82.94
CA CYS A 150 23.89 -54.31 -83.15
C CYS A 150 23.22 -55.49 -83.87
N MET A 151 22.00 -55.87 -83.47
CA MET A 151 21.23 -56.92 -84.12
C MET A 151 20.89 -56.55 -85.57
N TYR A 152 20.54 -55.29 -85.82
CA TYR A 152 20.29 -54.79 -87.16
C TYR A 152 21.56 -54.89 -88.01
N VAL A 153 22.70 -54.39 -87.54
CA VAL A 153 23.97 -54.48 -88.27
C VAL A 153 24.37 -55.93 -88.55
N CYS A 154 24.22 -56.85 -87.59
CA CYS A 154 24.52 -58.28 -87.80
C CYS A 154 23.59 -58.99 -88.80
N MET A 155 22.42 -58.44 -89.12
CA MET A 155 21.48 -59.01 -90.09
C MET A 155 21.67 -58.45 -91.51
N TYR A 156 22.28 -57.27 -91.64
CA TYR A 156 22.40 -56.54 -92.92
C TYR A 156 23.84 -56.37 -93.42
N VAL A 157 24.82 -56.96 -92.73
CA VAL A 157 26.23 -57.11 -93.14
C VAL A 157 26.56 -58.59 -93.20
#